data_AF-A0A520GVG2-F1
#
_entry.id   AF-A0A520GVG2-F1
#
_cell.length_a   1.000
_cell.length_b   1.000
_cell.length_c   1.000
_cell.angle_alpha   90.00
_cell.angle_beta   90.00
_cell.angle_gamma   90.00
#
_symmetry.space_group_name_H-M   'P 1'
#
loop_
_entity.id
_entity.type
_entity.pdbx_description
1 polymer ?
#
loop_
_entity_poly.entity_id
_entity_poly.type
_entity_poly.pdbx_seq_one_letter_code
_entity_poly.pdbx_strand_id
1 'polypeptide(L)'
;MQPLTSGVILISDPFLKDPNFVRTVVFMCDHQPDGSFGFVLNRRYKQTLNQLLPELEDFPIIVNYGGPVQTDTLHFIHSQPEIIPDGKQRGRIAPVKKETRRRSASDNRSGKDH
;
A
#
# COMPACT_ATOMS: atom_id res chain seq x y z
N MET A 1 -20.91 -7.49 11.94
CA MET A 1 -19.80 -7.45 10.96
C MET A 1 -20.12 -6.41 9.91
N GLN A 2 -19.16 -5.57 9.50
CA GLN A 2 -19.37 -4.66 8.37
C GLN A 2 -19.42 -5.48 7.06
N PRO A 3 -20.33 -5.17 6.12
CA PRO A 3 -20.35 -5.82 4.82
C PRO A 3 -19.07 -5.49 4.05
N LEU A 4 -18.57 -6.48 3.30
CA LEU A 4 -17.43 -6.27 2.42
C LEU A 4 -17.81 -5.30 1.31
N THR A 5 -16.99 -4.28 1.09
CA THR A 5 -17.21 -3.23 0.09
C THR A 5 -15.90 -2.88 -0.59
N SER A 6 -15.96 -2.23 -1.76
CA SER A 6 -14.77 -1.69 -2.42
C SER A 6 -14.18 -0.53 -1.62
N GLY A 7 -12.87 -0.33 -1.76
CA GLY A 7 -12.14 0.76 -1.12
C GLY A 7 -11.67 0.49 0.31
N VAL A 8 -11.91 -0.72 0.83
CA VAL A 8 -11.45 -1.12 2.17
C VAL A 8 -10.10 -1.84 2.13
N ILE A 9 -9.43 -1.84 3.28
CA ILE A 9 -8.21 -2.61 3.49
C ILE A 9 -8.55 -3.86 4.30
N LEU A 10 -8.15 -5.02 3.80
CA LEU A 10 -8.22 -6.29 4.50
C LEU A 10 -6.85 -6.59 5.10
N ILE A 11 -6.85 -6.97 6.37
CA ILE A 11 -5.64 -7.40 7.08
C ILE A 11 -5.81 -8.89 7.33
N SER A 12 -4.85 -9.68 6.83
CA SER A 12 -4.88 -11.13 7.03
C SER A 12 -4.80 -11.48 8.51
N ASP A 13 -5.50 -12.54 8.91
CA ASP A 13 -5.28 -13.17 10.21
C ASP A 13 -3.80 -13.61 10.35
N PRO A 14 -3.13 -13.33 11.49
CA PRO A 14 -1.73 -13.74 11.71
C PRO A 14 -1.46 -15.23 11.56
N PHE A 15 -2.47 -16.07 11.75
CA PHE A 15 -2.42 -17.53 11.69
C PHE A 15 -2.99 -18.10 10.38
N LEU A 16 -3.38 -17.25 9.43
CA LEU A 16 -3.80 -17.69 8.10
C LEU A 16 -2.67 -18.49 7.44
N LYS A 17 -2.96 -19.73 7.07
CA LYS A 17 -1.97 -20.67 6.51
C LYS A 17 -1.83 -20.59 4.99
N ASP A 18 -2.73 -19.87 4.32
CA ASP A 18 -2.65 -19.70 2.87
C ASP A 18 -1.38 -18.91 2.50
N PRO A 19 -0.44 -19.50 1.73
CA PRO A 19 0.80 -18.83 1.37
C PRO A 19 0.57 -17.54 0.56
N ASN A 20 -0.54 -17.42 -0.16
CA ASN A 20 -0.85 -16.23 -0.95
C ASN A 20 -1.25 -15.04 -0.07
N PHE A 21 -1.76 -15.28 1.14
CA PHE A 21 -2.36 -14.25 1.99
C PHE A 21 -1.81 -14.20 3.43
N VAL A 22 -0.89 -15.09 3.81
CA VAL A 22 -0.24 -15.02 5.13
C VAL A 22 0.46 -13.66 5.33
N ARG A 23 0.12 -12.96 6.42
CA ARG A 23 0.65 -11.63 6.77
C ARG A 23 0.47 -10.58 5.65
N THR A 24 -0.58 -10.66 4.84
CA THR A 24 -0.86 -9.67 3.80
C THR A 24 -1.78 -8.55 4.25
N VAL A 25 -1.54 -7.38 3.69
CA VAL A 25 -2.49 -6.27 3.63
C VAL A 25 -3.03 -6.22 2.21
N VAL A 26 -4.33 -6.38 2.01
CA VAL A 26 -4.99 -6.39 0.70
C VAL A 26 -5.87 -5.16 0.56
N PHE A 27 -5.75 -4.43 -0.55
CA PHE A 27 -6.70 -3.39 -0.92
C PHE A 27 -7.82 -3.97 -1.79
N MET A 28 -9.07 -3.84 -1.35
CA MET A 28 -10.23 -4.30 -2.10
C MET A 28 -10.62 -3.26 -3.15
N CYS A 29 -10.33 -3.54 -4.42
CA CYS A 29 -10.62 -2.63 -5.52
C CYS A 29 -12.06 -2.75 -6.02
N ASP A 30 -12.61 -3.96 -6.06
CA ASP A 30 -14.01 -4.21 -6.40
C ASP A 30 -14.57 -5.40 -5.63
N HIS A 31 -15.86 -5.35 -5.31
CA HIS A 31 -16.57 -6.44 -4.66
C HIS A 31 -17.99 -6.51 -5.18
N GLN A 32 -18.33 -7.61 -5.83
CA GLN A 32 -19.62 -7.89 -6.44
C GLN A 32 -20.04 -9.33 -6.08
N PRO A 33 -21.32 -9.70 -6.24
CA PRO A 33 -21.80 -11.05 -5.92
C PRO A 33 -21.10 -12.17 -6.68
N ASP A 34 -20.58 -11.88 -7.88
CA ASP A 34 -19.85 -12.82 -8.74
C ASP A 34 -18.35 -12.93 -8.39
N GLY A 35 -17.80 -12.00 -7.63
CA GLY A 35 -16.39 -12.03 -7.27
C GLY A 35 -15.84 -10.78 -6.59
N SER A 36 -14.61 -10.90 -6.11
CA SER A 36 -13.87 -9.81 -5.51
C SER A 36 -12.53 -9.65 -6.20
N PHE A 37 -12.08 -8.41 -6.32
CA PHE A 37 -10.80 -8.06 -6.93
C PHE A 37 -10.04 -7.10 -6.03
N GLY A 38 -8.76 -7.38 -5.81
CA GLY A 38 -7.91 -6.57 -4.96
C GLY A 38 -6.43 -6.91 -5.08
N PHE A 39 -5.60 -6.07 -4.47
CA PHE A 39 -4.15 -6.18 -4.56
C PHE A 39 -3.50 -6.32 -3.19
N VAL A 40 -2.53 -7.23 -3.09
CA VAL A 40 -1.61 -7.29 -1.96
C VAL A 40 -0.67 -6.07 -2.01
N LEU A 41 -0.63 -5.30 -0.92
CA LEU A 41 0.11 -4.03 -0.85
C LEU A 41 1.50 -4.16 -0.21
N ASN A 42 1.71 -5.19 0.61
CA ASN A 42 2.87 -5.28 1.50
C ASN A 42 3.84 -6.43 1.15
N ARG A 43 3.78 -6.95 -0.07
CA ARG A 43 4.72 -7.96 -0.58
C ARG A 43 5.50 -7.40 -1.75
N ARG A 44 6.81 -7.26 -1.58
CA ARG A 44 7.69 -6.80 -2.65
C ARG A 44 7.85 -7.88 -3.72
N TYR A 45 7.85 -7.46 -4.97
CA TYR A 45 8.29 -8.29 -6.08
C TYR A 45 9.83 -8.28 -6.14
N LYS A 46 10.43 -9.33 -6.71
CA LYS A 46 11.89 -9.45 -6.75
C LYS A 46 12.54 -8.43 -7.69
N GLN A 47 11.86 -8.11 -8.79
CA GLN A 47 12.32 -7.17 -9.79
C GLN A 47 11.75 -5.76 -9.57
N THR A 48 12.52 -4.75 -9.94
CA THR A 48 12.08 -3.35 -10.05
C THR A 48 11.38 -3.09 -11.38
N LEU A 49 10.70 -1.95 -11.51
CA LEU A 49 9.91 -1.62 -12.70
C LEU A 49 10.76 -1.62 -13.98
N ASN A 50 11.92 -0.97 -13.96
CA ASN A 50 12.86 -0.94 -15.09
C ASN A 50 13.40 -2.33 -15.49
N GLN A 51 13.41 -3.30 -14.57
CA GLN A 51 13.79 -4.68 -14.89
C GLN A 51 12.65 -5.48 -15.56
N LEU A 52 11.39 -5.06 -15.34
CA LEU A 52 10.22 -5.65 -15.98
C LEU A 52 9.90 -4.97 -17.31
N LEU A 53 10.12 -3.66 -17.38
CA LEU A 53 9.91 -2.82 -18.55
C LEU A 53 11.21 -2.06 -18.85
N PRO A 54 12.09 -2.63 -19.69
CA PRO A 54 13.37 -2.01 -20.03
C PRO A 54 13.22 -0.60 -20.63
N GLU A 55 12.10 -0.25 -21.24
CA GLU A 55 11.84 1.10 -21.76
C GLU A 55 11.81 2.19 -20.68
N LEU A 56 11.69 1.81 -19.40
CA LEU A 56 11.61 2.72 -18.24
C LEU A 56 12.92 2.71 -17.42
N GLU A 57 14.09 2.67 -18.07
CA GLU A 57 15.41 2.49 -17.43
C GLU A 57 15.65 3.43 -16.24
N ASP A 58 15.23 4.69 -16.36
CA ASP A 58 15.43 5.75 -15.37
C ASP A 58 14.56 5.63 -14.11
N PHE A 59 13.66 4.64 -14.06
CA PHE A 59 12.69 4.47 -12.98
C PHE A 59 12.89 3.13 -12.24
N PRO A 60 13.86 3.05 -11.31
CA PRO A 60 14.08 1.87 -10.46
C PRO A 60 13.04 1.78 -9.33
N ILE A 61 11.75 1.83 -9.70
CA ILE A 61 10.62 1.81 -8.77
C ILE A 61 10.45 0.39 -8.24
N ILE A 62 10.27 0.26 -6.91
CA ILE A 62 9.94 -1.02 -6.29
C ILE A 62 8.53 -1.43 -6.73
N VAL A 63 8.41 -2.63 -7.29
CA VAL A 63 7.13 -3.24 -7.64
C VAL A 63 6.70 -4.16 -6.51
N ASN A 64 5.40 -4.20 -6.23
CA ASN A 64 4.82 -5.15 -5.30
C ASN A 64 4.15 -6.30 -6.05
N TYR A 65 4.19 -7.49 -5.46
CA TYR A 65 3.41 -8.63 -5.91
C TYR A 65 1.93 -8.39 -5.63
N GLY A 66 1.12 -8.23 -6.67
CA GLY A 66 -0.30 -7.89 -6.55
C GLY A 66 -1.20 -9.05 -6.11
N GLY A 67 -0.81 -10.29 -6.37
CA GLY A 67 -1.60 -11.49 -6.05
C GLY A 67 -1.30 -12.65 -7.00
N PRO A 68 -1.91 -13.83 -6.77
CA PRO A 68 -1.62 -15.05 -7.53
C PRO A 68 -2.25 -15.10 -8.93
N VAL A 69 -3.10 -14.14 -9.27
CA VAL A 69 -3.85 -14.10 -10.52
C VAL A 69 -3.25 -13.06 -11.44
N GLN A 70 -3.10 -13.39 -12.74
CA GLN A 70 -2.58 -12.48 -13.77
C GLN A 70 -1.24 -11.81 -13.40
N THR A 71 -0.27 -12.62 -12.98
CA THR A 71 1.05 -12.14 -12.50
C THR A 71 1.92 -11.47 -13.58
N ASP A 72 1.49 -11.53 -14.82
CA ASP A 72 2.09 -10.93 -16.02
C ASP A 72 1.52 -9.54 -16.34
N THR A 73 0.60 -9.03 -15.51
CA THR A 73 -0.02 -7.70 -15.70
C THR A 73 0.50 -6.68 -14.69
N LEU A 74 0.67 -5.44 -15.14
CA LEU A 74 1.07 -4.32 -14.28
C LEU A 74 -0.13 -3.44 -13.94
N HIS A 75 -0.29 -3.15 -12.66
CA HIS A 75 -1.38 -2.33 -12.14
C HIS A 75 -0.82 -1.19 -11.29
N PHE A 76 -1.44 -0.02 -11.39
CA PHE A 76 -1.04 1.18 -10.66
C PHE A 76 -2.17 1.64 -9.72
N ILE A 77 -1.81 1.88 -8.46
CA ILE A 77 -2.67 2.56 -7.48
C ILE A 77 -2.07 3.94 -7.28
N HIS A 78 -2.83 4.99 -7.57
CA HIS A 78 -2.38 6.38 -7.49
C HIS A 78 -3.43 7.29 -6.87
N SER A 79 -3.00 8.48 -6.46
CA SER A 79 -3.86 9.55 -5.91
C SER A 79 -3.88 10.80 -6.80
N GLN A 80 -3.45 10.67 -8.06
CA GLN A 80 -3.26 11.77 -9.01
C GLN A 80 -4.20 11.64 -10.21
N PRO A 81 -5.53 11.83 -10.03
CA PRO A 81 -6.50 11.68 -11.12
C PRO A 81 -6.32 12.69 -12.25
N GLU A 82 -5.76 13.88 -11.94
CA GLU A 82 -5.54 14.95 -12.92
C GLU A 82 -4.35 14.66 -13.87
N ILE A 83 -3.39 13.85 -13.44
CA ILE A 83 -2.16 13.54 -14.19
C ILE A 83 -2.30 12.23 -14.95
N ILE A 84 -3.00 11.26 -14.36
CA ILE A 84 -3.23 9.94 -14.95
C ILE A 84 -4.73 9.83 -15.23
N PRO A 85 -5.18 10.25 -16.42
CA PRO A 85 -6.58 10.12 -16.82
C PRO A 85 -6.95 8.62 -16.98
N ASP A 86 -8.24 8.34 -17.06
CA ASP A 86 -8.81 6.99 -17.25
C ASP A 86 -8.66 6.01 -16.06
N GLY A 87 -8.09 6.45 -14.94
CA GLY A 87 -8.09 5.71 -13.69
C GLY A 87 -9.51 5.54 -13.11
N LYS A 88 -9.75 4.41 -12.41
CA LYS A 88 -11.01 4.17 -11.70
C LYS A 88 -10.86 4.47 -10.21
N GLN A 89 -11.59 5.46 -9.71
CA GLN A 89 -11.57 5.79 -8.28
C GLN A 89 -12.26 4.70 -7.45
N ARG A 90 -11.53 4.07 -6.52
CA ARG A 90 -12.03 2.96 -5.68
C ARG A 90 -12.10 3.22 -4.19
N GLY A 91 -11.47 4.28 -3.69
CA GLY A 91 -11.49 4.62 -2.28
C GLY A 91 -10.98 6.05 -2.05
N ARG A 92 -11.06 6.51 -0.81
CA ARG A 92 -10.49 7.80 -0.40
C ARG A 92 -9.44 7.56 0.68
N ILE A 93 -8.22 7.98 0.42
CA ILE A 93 -7.17 8.01 1.45
C ILE A 93 -7.48 9.23 2.32
N ALA A 94 -7.82 9.01 3.58
CA ALA A 94 -7.95 10.11 4.53
C ALA A 94 -6.57 10.79 4.67
N PRO A 95 -6.51 12.14 4.63
CA PRO A 95 -5.24 12.82 4.84
C PRO A 95 -4.69 12.45 6.22
N VAL A 96 -3.46 11.92 6.25
CA VAL A 96 -2.76 11.66 7.50
C VAL A 96 -2.50 13.03 8.15
N LYS A 97 -3.16 13.30 9.28
CA LYS A 97 -2.84 14.49 10.08
C LYS A 97 -1.37 14.39 10.45
N LYS A 98 -0.54 15.31 9.97
CA LYS A 98 0.87 15.41 10.39
C LYS A 98 0.87 15.84 11.85
N GLU A 99 0.98 14.88 12.77
CA GLU A 99 1.18 15.17 14.17
C GLU A 99 2.62 15.67 14.35
N THR A 100 2.80 16.98 14.32
CA THR A 100 4.09 17.61 14.64
C THR A 100 4.37 17.35 16.11
N ARG A 101 5.11 16.28 16.42
CA ARG A 101 5.71 16.08 17.73
C ARG A 101 6.63 17.26 18.03
N ARG A 102 6.09 18.28 18.70
CA ARG A 102 6.90 19.31 19.37
C ARG A 102 7.67 18.59 20.47
N ARG A 103 8.95 18.30 20.24
CA ARG A 103 9.87 18.00 21.34
C ARG A 103 10.00 19.29 22.14
N SER A 104 9.31 19.37 23.27
CA SER A 104 9.59 20.35 24.30
C SER A 104 11.00 20.07 24.81
N ALA A 105 11.94 20.96 24.47
CA ALA A 105 13.24 21.03 25.12
C ALA A 105 13.02 21.44 26.58
N SER A 106 13.05 20.47 27.50
CA SER A 106 13.26 20.77 28.91
C SER A 106 14.76 20.88 29.13
N ASP A 107 15.19 22.13 29.12
CA ASP A 107 16.46 22.67 29.59
C ASP A 107 16.76 22.10 31.00
N ASN A 108 17.77 21.24 31.13
CA ASN A 108 18.22 20.72 32.43
C ASN A 108 19.55 21.40 32.77
N ARG A 109 19.47 22.62 33.29
CA ARG A 109 20.58 23.24 34.04
C ARG A 109 20.48 22.82 35.50
N SER A 110 21.35 21.93 35.92
CA SER A 110 21.88 21.89 37.30
C SER A 110 22.95 20.82 37.39
N GLY A 111 24.19 21.24 37.62
CA GLY A 111 25.31 20.34 37.87
C GLY A 111 26.62 20.91 37.37
N LYS A 112 27.14 21.93 38.06
CA LYS A 112 28.58 22.16 38.09
C LYS A 112 28.97 22.44 39.53
N ASP A 113 29.68 21.47 40.07
CA ASP A 113 30.24 21.45 41.40
C ASP A 113 31.37 22.49 41.54
N HIS A 114 31.54 22.93 42.79
CA HIS A 114 32.64 23.69 43.43
C HIS A 114 32.45 25.21 43.52
#